data_AF-F4FYL9-F1
#
_entry.id   AF-F4FYL9-F1
#
_cell.length_a   1.000
_cell.length_b   1.000
_cell.length_c   1.000
_cell.angle_alpha   90.00
_cell.angle_beta   90.00
_cell.angle_gamma   90.00
#
_symmetry.space_group_name_H-M   'P 1'
#
loop_
_entity.id
_entity.type
_entity.pdbx_description
1 polymer ?
#
loop_
_entity_poly.entity_id
_entity_poly.type
_entity_poly.pdbx_seq_one_letter_code
_entity_poly.pdbx_strand_id
1 'polypeptide(L)'
;MNFLSLGIIFMLLSLAASSIQYAYSYQVGISFPVGVTYFPLFSVTYTPFVEGVVNLTSLSIGRSFISGQLFQYGNASLQLNVMLNGTYWVQNVMLFHELSDKTFEVIMVVNFWNLTGPFTTLIQNSTIFQGLGVYCYQGPRFNVSLPVSLSLFLNSSRSLQFGYSVNGERNVYLDLPFSGLFKLGGLSANGLPNDLEIVWGGPGGGSSVDMTAQGREELYYLDDGKLAVVPSALSVGLDTAESAYGIATSPDLSNITLPSANINRGVNSPSVLWPIPPKINVTQINDMVKVKLYYGNYTFSNQVVEIRVIKGLSLTPLYQGVTNASGEVVFKNVTEPFYQVYFPGNYSLSQSYALSSPQLNRLIGSTTTAFDNLINFLKTYNFKKALSSDFNHVKYQSKTSVDYLTLEVILGLVAGILISALTLRKLSHS
;
A
#
# COMPACT_ATOMS: atom_id res chain seq x y z
N MET A 1 -45.17 6.45 53.11
CA MET A 1 -44.06 5.82 52.35
C MET A 1 -42.94 5.50 53.32
N ASN A 2 -42.55 4.23 53.44
CA ASN A 2 -41.58 3.79 54.43
C ASN A 2 -40.18 4.33 54.10
N PHE A 3 -39.41 4.74 55.10
CA PHE A 3 -38.01 5.17 54.94
C PHE A 3 -37.14 4.10 54.25
N LEU A 4 -37.52 2.83 54.39
CA LEU A 4 -36.92 1.69 53.68
C LEU A 4 -37.13 1.78 52.15
N SER A 5 -38.30 2.24 51.71
CA SER A 5 -38.64 2.43 50.29
C SER A 5 -37.80 3.55 49.67
N LEU A 6 -37.58 4.64 50.41
CA LEU A 6 -36.75 5.76 49.96
C LEU A 6 -35.26 5.37 49.87
N GLY A 7 -34.78 4.60 50.84
CA GLY A 7 -33.40 4.10 50.86
C GLY A 7 -33.09 3.16 49.70
N ILE A 8 -34.03 2.26 49.37
CA ILE A 8 -33.90 1.34 48.22
C ILE A 8 -33.92 2.12 46.90
N ILE A 9 -34.78 3.14 46.77
CA ILE A 9 -34.82 4.00 45.58
C ILE A 9 -33.50 4.79 45.43
N PHE A 10 -32.94 5.32 46.53
CA PHE A 10 -31.66 6.05 46.49
C PHE A 10 -30.47 5.14 46.17
N MET A 11 -30.50 3.89 46.65
CA MET A 11 -29.49 2.87 46.35
C MET A 11 -29.59 2.37 44.90
N LEU A 12 -30.80 2.23 44.36
CA LEU A 12 -31.03 1.92 42.94
C LEU A 12 -30.63 3.09 42.03
N LEU A 13 -30.87 4.33 42.46
CA LEU A 13 -30.41 5.53 41.75
C LEU A 13 -28.89 5.69 41.78
N SER A 14 -28.21 5.32 42.87
CA SER A 14 -26.74 5.34 42.94
C SER A 14 -26.09 4.17 42.18
N LEU A 15 -26.76 3.01 42.08
CA LEU A 15 -26.38 1.92 41.19
C LEU A 15 -26.63 2.25 39.70
N ALA A 16 -27.67 3.03 39.39
CA ALA A 16 -27.90 3.57 38.04
C ALA A 16 -26.92 4.72 37.68
N ALA A 17 -26.50 5.53 38.67
CA ALA A 17 -25.51 6.58 38.46
C ALA A 17 -24.07 6.05 38.33
N SER A 18 -23.75 4.94 38.99
CA SER A 18 -22.43 4.27 38.88
C SER A 18 -22.29 3.38 37.64
N SER A 19 -23.37 3.16 36.90
CA SER A 19 -23.36 2.48 35.59
C SER A 19 -23.42 3.44 34.41
N ILE A 20 -23.29 4.76 34.64
CA ILE A 20 -22.68 5.65 33.64
C ILE A 20 -21.17 5.35 33.64
N GLN A 21 -20.82 4.11 33.24
CA GLN A 21 -19.58 3.94 32.51
C GLN A 21 -19.70 4.93 31.36
N TYR A 22 -18.87 5.98 31.38
CA TYR A 22 -18.56 6.74 30.19
C TYR A 22 -18.48 5.71 29.07
N ALA A 23 -19.40 5.82 28.10
CA ALA A 23 -19.32 5.01 26.90
C ALA A 23 -17.98 5.39 26.27
N TYR A 24 -16.93 4.67 26.64
CA TYR A 24 -15.66 4.72 25.96
C TYR A 24 -16.03 4.43 24.52
N SER A 25 -15.84 5.42 23.66
CA SER A 25 -16.08 5.27 22.24
C SER A 25 -14.98 4.34 21.78
N TYR A 26 -15.22 3.04 21.88
CA TYR A 26 -14.32 2.03 21.36
C TYR A 26 -14.16 2.27 19.87
N GLN A 27 -12.93 2.08 19.38
CA GLN A 27 -12.61 2.12 17.97
C GLN A 27 -13.59 1.24 17.18
N VAL A 28 -14.38 1.85 16.28
CA VAL A 28 -15.35 1.15 15.45
C VAL A 28 -14.71 0.88 14.09
N GLY A 29 -13.73 -0.02 14.02
CA GLY A 29 -13.24 -0.51 12.72
C GLY A 29 -11.76 -0.92 12.65
N ILE A 30 -11.44 -1.60 11.56
CA ILE A 30 -10.07 -1.90 11.14
C ILE A 30 -9.46 -0.61 10.59
N SER A 31 -8.26 -0.25 11.06
CA SER A 31 -7.48 0.90 10.57
C SER A 31 -6.09 0.45 10.10
N PHE A 32 -5.55 1.17 9.13
CA PHE A 32 -4.19 0.99 8.57
C PHE A 32 -3.53 2.36 8.43
N PRO A 33 -2.20 2.42 8.24
CA PRO A 33 -1.56 3.63 7.73
C PRO A 33 -2.10 3.88 6.32
N VAL A 34 -2.59 5.08 6.02
CA VAL A 34 -3.30 5.36 4.75
C VAL A 34 -2.43 6.23 3.87
N GLY A 35 -2.13 5.84 2.64
CA GLY A 35 -1.33 6.67 1.74
C GLY A 35 -0.82 5.93 0.52
N VAL A 36 0.37 6.29 0.06
CA VAL A 36 1.06 5.66 -1.06
C VAL A 36 2.28 4.90 -0.53
N THR A 37 2.33 3.60 -0.79
CA THR A 37 3.41 2.71 -0.32
C THR A 37 3.99 1.89 -1.47
N TYR A 38 5.30 1.90 -1.63
CA TYR A 38 6.05 1.14 -2.62
C TYR A 38 6.88 0.04 -1.97
N PHE A 39 6.57 -1.21 -2.35
CA PHE A 39 7.36 -2.38 -1.98
C PHE A 39 7.54 -3.31 -3.18
N PRO A 40 8.73 -3.35 -3.83
CA PRO A 40 8.96 -4.27 -4.92
C PRO A 40 9.13 -5.71 -4.40
N LEU A 41 8.27 -6.62 -4.86
CA LEU A 41 8.23 -8.02 -4.42
C LEU A 41 9.42 -8.86 -4.93
N PHE A 42 9.97 -8.51 -6.10
CA PHE A 42 10.93 -9.36 -6.83
C PHE A 42 12.25 -8.67 -7.17
N SER A 43 12.42 -7.42 -6.74
CA SER A 43 13.62 -6.63 -7.01
C SER A 43 14.02 -5.82 -5.79
N VAL A 44 15.28 -5.41 -5.77
CA VAL A 44 15.78 -4.44 -4.79
C VAL A 44 16.35 -3.25 -5.54
N THR A 45 15.86 -2.07 -5.21
CA THR A 45 16.35 -0.79 -5.73
C THR A 45 17.09 -0.05 -4.63
N TYR A 46 18.22 0.57 -4.98
CA TYR A 46 18.97 1.41 -4.07
C TYR A 46 18.97 2.86 -4.56
N THR A 47 18.68 3.80 -3.68
CA THR A 47 18.57 5.22 -4.04
C THR A 47 19.08 6.10 -2.91
N PRO A 48 19.79 7.21 -3.20
CA PRO A 48 20.26 8.12 -2.15
C PRO A 48 19.19 9.13 -1.73
N PHE A 49 18.06 9.21 -2.43
CA PHE A 49 17.05 10.25 -2.20
C PHE A 49 15.63 9.75 -2.46
N VAL A 50 14.73 10.09 -1.54
CA VAL A 50 13.30 9.78 -1.62
C VAL A 50 12.47 11.00 -1.18
N GLU A 51 11.28 11.15 -1.75
CA GLU A 51 10.37 12.26 -1.47
C GLU A 51 8.91 11.83 -1.56
N GLY A 52 8.12 12.21 -0.56
CA GLY A 52 6.67 12.11 -0.58
C GLY A 52 6.07 13.51 -0.66
N VAL A 53 5.18 13.73 -1.62
CA VAL A 53 4.50 15.01 -1.84
C VAL A 53 3.02 14.85 -1.57
N VAL A 54 2.44 15.79 -0.82
CA VAL A 54 1.02 15.82 -0.49
C VAL A 54 0.45 17.21 -0.73
N ASN A 55 -0.60 17.29 -1.54
CA ASN A 55 -1.32 18.52 -1.80
C ASN A 55 -2.71 18.42 -1.18
N LEU A 56 -3.01 19.23 -0.17
CA LEU A 56 -4.27 19.18 0.57
C LEU A 56 -5.15 20.38 0.24
N THR A 57 -6.42 20.10 -0.03
CA THR A 57 -7.47 21.11 -0.17
C THR A 57 -8.38 21.18 1.05
N SER A 58 -8.53 20.06 1.77
CA SER A 58 -9.24 19.99 3.06
C SER A 58 -8.58 18.96 3.97
N LEU A 59 -8.64 19.21 5.28
CA LEU A 59 -8.19 18.32 6.34
C LEU A 59 -9.03 18.63 7.59
N SER A 60 -9.48 17.59 8.29
CA SER A 60 -10.09 17.68 9.61
C SER A 60 -9.69 16.46 10.41
N ILE A 61 -9.25 16.69 11.65
CA ILE A 61 -8.64 15.68 12.50
C ILE A 61 -9.52 15.50 13.75
N GLY A 62 -10.07 14.31 13.88
CA GLY A 62 -10.95 13.95 14.98
C GLY A 62 -10.21 13.37 16.18
N ARG A 63 -10.78 12.27 16.70
CA ARG A 63 -10.30 11.58 17.89
C ARG A 63 -9.16 10.63 17.54
N SER A 64 -8.14 10.62 18.39
CA SER A 64 -7.09 9.62 18.38
C SER A 64 -7.27 8.62 19.52
N PHE A 65 -6.90 7.36 19.30
CA PHE A 65 -7.03 6.28 20.26
C PHE A 65 -5.73 5.47 20.36
N ILE A 66 -5.35 5.04 21.56
CA ILE A 66 -4.28 4.06 21.80
C ILE A 66 -4.90 2.88 22.54
N SER A 67 -4.73 1.66 22.02
CA SER A 67 -5.31 0.45 22.62
C SER A 67 -6.82 0.57 22.92
N GLY A 68 -7.55 1.24 22.03
CA GLY A 68 -9.00 1.48 22.16
C GLY A 68 -9.41 2.58 23.14
N GLN A 69 -8.47 3.20 23.85
CA GLN A 69 -8.73 4.32 24.76
C GLN A 69 -8.47 5.65 24.06
N LEU A 70 -9.34 6.62 24.31
CA LEU A 70 -9.17 7.98 23.81
C LEU A 70 -7.83 8.54 24.29
N PHE A 71 -7.01 8.98 23.34
CA PHE A 71 -5.68 9.51 23.58
C PHE A 71 -5.66 11.04 23.48
N GLN A 72 -6.04 11.58 22.31
CA GLN A 72 -6.00 13.02 22.01
C GLN A 72 -7.05 13.40 20.97
N TYR A 73 -7.19 14.70 20.70
CA TYR A 73 -8.06 15.26 19.65
C TYR A 73 -7.24 16.18 18.75
N GLY A 74 -7.62 16.27 17.47
CA GLY A 74 -7.04 17.25 16.54
C GLY A 74 -5.61 16.95 16.11
N ASN A 75 -5.08 15.75 16.40
CA ASN A 75 -3.69 15.39 16.13
C ASN A 75 -3.57 14.20 15.19
N ALA A 76 -2.76 14.33 14.15
CA ALA A 76 -2.47 13.27 13.17
C ALA A 76 -1.03 13.42 12.68
N SER A 77 -0.48 12.39 12.06
CA SER A 77 0.85 12.42 11.46
C SER A 77 0.80 12.13 9.97
N LEU A 78 1.63 12.85 9.21
CA LEU A 78 2.04 12.48 7.87
C LEU A 78 3.49 12.00 7.94
N GLN A 79 3.76 10.80 7.45
CA GLN A 79 5.02 10.10 7.68
C GLN A 79 5.63 9.66 6.35
N LEU A 80 6.88 10.04 6.09
CA LEU A 80 7.72 9.45 5.05
C LEU A 80 8.64 8.42 5.71
N ASN A 81 8.41 7.14 5.42
CA ASN A 81 9.17 6.04 6.00
C ASN A 81 9.98 5.31 4.94
N VAL A 82 11.21 4.94 5.28
CA VAL A 82 12.12 4.20 4.40
C VAL A 82 13.23 3.49 5.18
N MET A 83 13.80 2.43 4.60
CA MET A 83 14.95 1.74 5.17
C MET A 83 16.28 2.27 4.60
N LEU A 84 17.18 2.75 5.45
CA LEU A 84 18.57 3.06 5.11
C LEU A 84 19.45 1.81 5.28
N ASN A 85 20.21 1.46 4.25
CA ASN A 85 21.14 0.31 4.19
C ASN A 85 20.52 -1.07 4.49
N GLY A 86 19.19 -1.18 4.59
CA GLY A 86 18.54 -2.40 5.06
C GLY A 86 18.63 -2.63 6.57
N THR A 87 19.19 -1.69 7.34
CA THR A 87 19.50 -1.87 8.77
C THR A 87 18.93 -0.78 9.66
N TYR A 88 18.57 0.37 9.09
CA TYR A 88 18.00 1.47 9.84
C TYR A 88 16.64 1.88 9.29
N TRP A 89 15.62 1.85 10.14
CA TRP A 89 14.29 2.33 9.77
C TRP A 89 14.21 3.84 10.07
N VAL A 90 13.87 4.62 9.04
CA VAL A 90 13.90 6.08 9.07
C VAL A 90 12.50 6.60 8.86
N GLN A 91 11.99 7.40 9.79
CA GLN A 91 10.74 8.14 9.64
C GLN A 91 11.00 9.65 9.73
N ASN A 92 10.57 10.37 8.69
CA ASN A 92 10.47 11.82 8.68
C ASN A 92 8.99 12.17 8.81
N VAL A 93 8.60 12.87 9.88
CA VAL A 93 7.20 13.01 10.27
C VAL A 93 6.82 14.48 10.41
N MET A 94 5.70 14.87 9.78
CA MET A 94 4.96 16.07 10.14
C MET A 94 3.85 15.69 11.11
N LEU A 95 3.96 16.13 12.36
CA LEU A 95 2.89 15.98 13.34
C LEU A 95 1.99 17.21 13.27
N PHE A 96 0.73 17.02 12.87
CA PHE A 96 -0.28 18.07 12.77
C PHE A 96 -1.03 18.22 14.08
N HIS A 97 -1.29 19.47 14.45
CA HIS A 97 -2.17 19.89 15.52
C HIS A 97 -3.20 20.88 14.95
N GLU A 98 -4.47 20.50 14.93
CA GLU A 98 -5.55 21.33 14.40
C GLU A 98 -5.77 22.56 15.30
N LEU A 99 -5.55 23.75 14.73
CA LEU A 99 -5.86 25.04 15.38
C LEU A 99 -7.23 25.56 14.93
N SER A 100 -7.57 25.33 13.66
CA SER A 100 -8.88 25.58 13.07
C SER A 100 -9.10 24.64 11.88
N ASP A 101 -10.29 24.68 11.30
CA ASP A 101 -10.69 24.00 10.06
C ASP A 101 -9.80 24.28 8.83
N LYS A 102 -8.92 25.28 8.91
CA LYS A 102 -8.02 25.70 7.82
C LYS A 102 -6.57 25.87 8.25
N THR A 103 -6.27 25.84 9.55
CA THR A 103 -4.93 26.16 10.05
C THR A 103 -4.46 25.10 11.03
N PHE A 104 -3.23 24.66 10.86
CA PHE A 104 -2.63 23.59 11.64
C PHE A 104 -1.25 24.05 12.10
N GLU A 105 -0.91 23.79 13.37
CA GLU A 105 0.48 23.80 13.81
C GLU A 105 1.10 22.46 13.38
N VAL A 106 2.28 22.52 12.76
CA VAL A 106 3.06 21.36 12.38
C VAL A 106 4.33 21.33 13.21
N ILE A 107 4.62 20.17 13.79
CA ILE A 107 5.86 19.89 14.49
C ILE A 107 6.61 18.81 13.70
N MET A 108 7.84 19.11 13.28
CA MET A 108 8.68 18.09 12.66
C MET A 108 9.15 17.08 13.71
N VAL A 109 9.04 15.79 13.40
CA VAL A 109 9.48 14.71 14.27
C VAL A 109 10.32 13.73 13.45
N VAL A 110 11.38 13.22 14.06
CA VAL A 110 12.21 12.15 13.51
C VAL A 110 12.11 10.95 14.43
N ASN A 111 11.85 9.79 13.83
CA ASN A 111 11.97 8.50 14.49
C ASN A 111 12.96 7.66 13.68
N PHE A 112 14.14 7.42 14.22
CA PHE A 112 15.23 6.73 13.53
C PHE A 112 15.71 5.53 14.35
N TRP A 113 15.55 4.33 13.80
CA TRP A 113 15.81 3.08 14.49
C TRP A 113 17.05 2.40 13.93
N ASN A 114 17.92 1.92 14.81
CA ASN A 114 18.94 0.95 14.46
C ASN A 114 18.43 -0.46 14.78
N LEU A 115 18.14 -1.22 13.73
CA LEU A 115 17.58 -2.56 13.86
C LEU A 115 18.62 -3.61 14.27
N THR A 116 19.90 -3.26 14.31
CA THR A 116 20.99 -4.17 14.70
C THR A 116 21.43 -4.06 16.16
N GLY A 117 20.97 -3.01 16.87
CA GLY A 117 21.32 -2.77 18.26
C GLY A 117 21.31 -1.28 18.63
N PRO A 118 21.82 -0.92 19.82
CA PRO A 118 21.89 0.47 20.27
C PRO A 118 22.71 1.39 19.35
N PHE A 119 22.43 2.69 19.37
CA PHE A 119 23.32 3.67 18.75
C PHE A 119 24.58 3.85 19.59
N THR A 120 25.74 3.81 18.94
CA THR A 120 27.04 4.10 19.57
C THR A 120 27.55 5.50 19.22
N THR A 121 27.11 6.06 18.09
CA THR A 121 27.51 7.37 17.58
C THR A 121 26.57 8.50 17.97
N LEU A 122 25.30 8.20 18.24
CA LEU A 122 24.30 9.15 18.74
C LEU A 122 24.13 8.94 20.25
N ILE A 123 24.44 9.96 21.04
CA ILE A 123 24.33 9.92 22.52
C ILE A 123 23.11 10.71 23.00
N GLN A 124 22.82 11.85 22.36
CA GLN A 124 21.66 12.67 22.67
C GLN A 124 20.44 12.18 21.91
N ASN A 125 19.25 12.32 22.51
CA ASN A 125 17.97 11.96 21.92
C ASN A 125 17.84 10.48 21.53
N SER A 126 18.77 9.64 21.99
CA SER A 126 18.75 8.20 21.79
C SER A 126 18.27 7.46 23.04
N THR A 127 17.48 6.43 22.84
CA THR A 127 17.07 5.45 23.86
C THR A 127 17.22 4.04 23.29
N ILE A 128 16.97 3.03 24.12
CA ILE A 128 16.97 1.62 23.73
C ILE A 128 15.57 1.07 23.96
N PHE A 129 14.98 0.47 22.93
CA PHE A 129 13.70 -0.23 23.02
C PHE A 129 13.87 -1.67 22.54
N GLN A 130 13.59 -2.64 23.40
CA GLN A 130 13.74 -4.08 23.10
C GLN A 130 15.14 -4.45 22.53
N GLY A 131 16.18 -3.77 23.00
CA GLY A 131 17.56 -3.98 22.55
C GLY A 131 17.94 -3.22 21.26
N LEU A 132 16.99 -2.55 20.61
CA LEU A 132 17.21 -1.72 19.43
C LEU A 132 17.48 -0.27 19.81
N GLY A 133 18.35 0.40 19.06
CA GLY A 133 18.61 1.82 19.22
C GLY A 133 17.49 2.64 18.61
N VAL A 134 16.96 3.62 19.34
CA VAL A 134 15.91 4.52 18.87
C VAL A 134 16.38 5.94 19.07
N TYR A 135 16.39 6.75 18.01
CA TYR A 135 16.67 8.17 18.05
C TYR A 135 15.38 8.94 17.77
N CYS A 136 14.95 9.74 18.74
CA CYS A 136 13.71 10.52 18.68
C CYS A 136 14.06 12.00 18.75
N TYR A 137 13.83 12.75 17.67
CA TYR A 137 14.11 14.18 17.64
C TYR A 137 12.87 14.99 17.28
N GLN A 138 12.65 16.06 18.02
CA GLN A 138 11.60 17.03 17.73
C GLN A 138 12.26 18.29 17.13
N GLY A 139 11.88 18.60 15.90
CA GLY A 139 12.41 19.69 15.09
C GLY A 139 11.58 20.97 15.17
N PRO A 140 11.65 21.83 14.13
CA PRO A 140 10.95 23.11 14.10
C PRO A 140 9.43 22.96 14.16
N ARG A 141 8.78 24.02 14.63
CA ARG A 141 7.34 24.19 14.67
C ARG A 141 6.93 25.36 13.78
N PHE A 142 5.88 25.20 13.01
CA PHE A 142 5.37 26.24 12.12
C PHE A 142 3.89 26.02 11.82
N ASN A 143 3.20 27.07 11.39
CA ASN A 143 1.79 26.97 11.00
C ASN A 143 1.66 26.79 9.49
N VAL A 144 0.68 25.98 9.08
CA VAL A 144 0.26 25.83 7.68
C VAL A 144 -1.21 26.15 7.54
N SER A 145 -1.60 26.70 6.39
CA SER A 145 -2.99 27.00 6.06
C SER A 145 -3.42 26.33 4.76
N LEU A 146 -4.63 25.78 4.73
CA LEU A 146 -5.20 25.12 3.55
C LEU A 146 -5.73 26.14 2.52
N PRO A 147 -5.63 25.83 1.20
CA PRO A 147 -4.96 24.68 0.62
C PRO A 147 -3.42 24.80 0.73
N VAL A 148 -2.75 23.66 0.89
CA VAL A 148 -1.29 23.61 1.10
C VAL A 148 -0.64 22.51 0.27
N SER A 149 0.56 22.79 -0.24
CA SER A 149 1.46 21.79 -0.80
C SER A 149 2.57 21.48 0.20
N LEU A 150 2.74 20.21 0.53
CA LEU A 150 3.72 19.73 1.50
C LEU A 150 4.60 18.67 0.85
N SER A 151 5.88 18.65 1.20
CA SER A 151 6.70 17.48 0.94
C SER A 151 7.55 17.10 2.15
N LEU A 152 7.79 15.81 2.28
CA LEU A 152 8.81 15.24 3.15
C LEU A 152 9.87 14.63 2.25
N PHE A 153 11.14 14.82 2.57
CA PHE A 153 12.22 14.20 1.80
C PHE A 153 13.38 13.78 2.69
N LEU A 154 14.11 12.79 2.21
CA LEU A 154 15.29 12.23 2.86
C LEU A 154 16.44 12.15 1.84
N ASN A 155 17.65 12.53 2.26
CA ASN A 155 18.88 12.38 1.46
C ASN A 155 19.91 11.61 2.29
N SER A 156 20.54 10.59 1.72
CA SER A 156 21.56 9.76 2.39
C SER A 156 22.94 9.79 1.70
N SER A 157 23.11 10.63 0.67
CA SER A 157 24.30 10.64 -0.21
C SER A 157 25.62 10.87 0.54
N ARG A 158 25.63 11.69 1.59
CA ARG A 158 26.82 12.03 2.40
C ARG A 158 26.58 11.82 3.88
N SER A 159 25.36 12.06 4.30
CA SER A 159 24.82 11.98 5.65
C SER A 159 23.31 11.85 5.53
N LEU A 160 22.60 11.52 6.61
CA LEU A 160 21.17 11.30 6.61
C LEU A 160 20.49 12.61 6.94
N GLN A 161 20.02 13.29 5.90
CA GLN A 161 19.36 14.58 5.99
C GLN A 161 17.85 14.39 6.00
N PHE A 162 17.20 15.05 6.95
CA PHE A 162 15.75 15.15 7.07
C PHE A 162 15.32 16.53 6.64
N GLY A 163 14.35 16.58 5.73
CA GLY A 163 13.84 17.85 5.22
C GLY A 163 12.37 17.82 4.86
N TYR A 164 11.82 19.00 4.70
CA TYR A 164 10.45 19.22 4.31
C TYR A 164 10.32 20.41 3.36
N SER A 165 9.22 20.48 2.64
CA SER A 165 8.82 21.64 1.84
C SER A 165 7.43 22.09 2.21
N VAL A 166 7.20 23.40 2.25
CA VAL A 166 5.85 24.00 2.36
C VAL A 166 5.68 24.97 1.20
N ASN A 167 4.69 24.73 0.35
CA ASN A 167 4.41 25.54 -0.84
C ASN A 167 5.64 25.77 -1.74
N GLY A 168 6.52 24.78 -1.82
CA GLY A 168 7.75 24.83 -2.62
C GLY A 168 8.98 25.33 -1.86
N GLU A 169 8.84 25.87 -0.65
CA GLU A 169 9.96 26.33 0.18
C GLU A 169 10.61 25.17 0.92
N ARG A 170 11.79 24.77 0.44
CA ARG A 170 12.52 23.59 0.90
C ARG A 170 13.43 23.88 2.09
N ASN A 171 13.36 23.06 3.13
CA ASN A 171 14.15 23.19 4.35
C ASN A 171 14.76 21.84 4.76
N VAL A 172 16.04 21.82 5.12
CA VAL A 172 16.69 20.70 5.81
C VAL A 172 16.85 21.11 7.26
N TYR A 173 16.31 20.30 8.19
CA TYR A 173 16.23 20.68 9.60
C TYR A 173 17.03 19.76 10.53
N LEU A 174 17.46 18.59 10.04
CA LEU A 174 18.33 17.69 10.78
C LEU A 174 19.28 16.98 9.82
N ASP A 175 20.53 16.82 10.25
CA ASP A 175 21.57 16.08 9.55
C ASP A 175 22.26 15.13 10.54
N LEU A 176 22.19 13.82 10.28
CA LEU A 176 22.80 12.78 11.10
C LEU A 176 23.98 12.12 10.38
N PRO A 177 25.05 11.71 11.09
CA PRO A 177 26.29 11.18 10.50
C PRO A 177 26.15 9.72 10.02
N PHE A 178 25.06 9.40 9.31
CA PHE A 178 24.77 8.10 8.71
C PHE A 178 24.64 8.28 7.21
N SER A 179 25.49 7.63 6.43
CA SER A 179 25.41 7.67 4.97
C SER A 179 25.08 6.30 4.41
N GLY A 180 24.72 6.28 3.13
CA GLY A 180 24.46 5.04 2.42
C GLY A 180 23.39 5.23 1.37
N LEU A 181 22.61 4.17 1.14
CA LEU A 181 21.51 4.18 0.19
C LEU A 181 20.25 3.66 0.87
N PHE A 182 19.13 4.28 0.56
CA PHE A 182 17.82 3.73 0.87
C PHE A 182 17.62 2.46 0.06
N LYS A 183 17.29 1.38 0.75
CA LYS A 183 17.01 0.07 0.16
C LYS A 183 15.50 -0.06 0.01
N LEU A 184 15.02 -0.27 -1.20
CA LEU A 184 13.61 -0.47 -1.53
C LEU A 184 13.43 -1.92 -2.01
N GLY A 185 12.65 -2.72 -1.30
CA GLY A 185 12.45 -4.15 -1.56
C GLY A 185 13.26 -5.09 -0.69
N GLY A 186 12.82 -6.35 -0.66
CA GLY A 186 13.36 -7.38 0.22
C GLY A 186 13.15 -7.06 1.70
N LEU A 187 13.88 -7.75 2.57
CA LEU A 187 13.75 -7.61 4.02
C LEU A 187 14.94 -6.87 4.65
N SER A 188 14.68 -6.24 5.79
CA SER A 188 15.66 -5.58 6.65
C SER A 188 16.41 -6.61 7.48
N ALA A 189 17.43 -6.16 8.23
CA ALA A 189 18.19 -7.01 9.14
C ALA A 189 17.32 -7.75 10.18
N ASN A 190 16.15 -7.19 10.54
CA ASN A 190 15.20 -7.80 11.46
C ASN A 190 13.95 -8.36 10.77
N GLY A 191 13.99 -8.55 9.45
CA GLY A 191 12.89 -9.17 8.71
C GLY A 191 11.72 -8.24 8.39
N LEU A 192 11.84 -6.94 8.63
CA LEU A 192 10.82 -5.96 8.23
C LEU A 192 10.89 -5.71 6.72
N PRO A 193 9.77 -5.45 6.03
CA PRO A 193 9.79 -5.00 4.64
C PRO A 193 10.64 -3.72 4.51
N ASN A 194 11.48 -3.64 3.47
CA ASN A 194 12.13 -2.37 3.11
C ASN A 194 11.25 -1.61 2.13
N ASP A 195 10.11 -1.12 2.58
CA ASP A 195 9.23 -0.28 1.78
C ASP A 195 9.64 1.20 1.82
N LEU A 196 9.08 1.95 0.88
CA LEU A 196 9.06 3.40 0.87
C LEU A 196 7.59 3.82 0.94
N GLU A 197 7.23 4.68 1.87
CA GLU A 197 5.83 5.05 2.05
C GLU A 197 5.66 6.49 2.50
N ILE A 198 4.62 7.15 1.97
CA ILE A 198 4.09 8.43 2.44
C ILE A 198 2.67 8.18 2.94
N VAL A 199 2.49 8.16 4.26
CA VAL A 199 1.25 7.66 4.89
C VAL A 199 0.78 8.54 6.03
N TRP A 200 -0.54 8.60 6.20
CA TRP A 200 -1.23 9.19 7.33
C TRP A 200 -1.41 8.17 8.46
N GLY A 201 -1.19 8.63 9.69
CA GLY A 201 -1.39 7.84 10.90
C GLY A 201 -1.79 8.70 12.10
N GLY A 202 -2.04 8.03 13.23
CA GLY A 202 -2.21 8.69 14.52
C GLY A 202 -0.96 9.48 14.96
N PRO A 203 -1.08 10.30 16.02
CA PRO A 203 -0.01 11.18 16.50
C PRO A 203 1.20 10.48 17.16
N GLY A 204 1.27 9.14 17.14
CA GLY A 204 2.37 8.34 17.69
C GLY A 204 1.94 7.30 18.72
N GLY A 205 2.88 6.47 19.16
CA GLY A 205 2.67 5.47 20.22
C GLY A 205 1.76 4.31 19.79
N GLY A 206 1.66 4.05 18.50
CA GLY A 206 0.73 3.04 17.96
C GLY A 206 -0.73 3.48 17.96
N SER A 207 -0.97 4.79 17.86
CA SER A 207 -2.33 5.35 17.88
C SER A 207 -3.07 5.25 16.54
N SER A 208 -4.39 5.18 16.61
CA SER A 208 -5.29 5.31 15.46
C SER A 208 -6.04 6.63 15.50
N VAL A 209 -6.17 7.35 14.39
CA VAL A 209 -6.89 8.64 14.31
C VAL A 209 -8.08 8.62 13.35
N ASP A 210 -9.20 9.22 13.74
CA ASP A 210 -10.29 9.60 12.84
C ASP A 210 -9.92 10.86 12.08
N MET A 211 -9.95 10.84 10.76
CA MET A 211 -9.69 12.03 9.99
C MET A 211 -10.43 12.02 8.66
N THR A 212 -10.67 13.21 8.14
CA THR A 212 -11.11 13.40 6.75
C THR A 212 -10.13 14.32 6.07
N ALA A 213 -9.78 13.99 4.83
CA ALA A 213 -8.92 14.84 4.02
C ALA A 213 -9.34 14.73 2.55
N GLN A 214 -9.00 15.77 1.80
CA GLN A 214 -9.10 15.79 0.34
C GLN A 214 -7.81 16.36 -0.23
N GLY A 215 -7.25 15.65 -1.21
CA GLY A 215 -5.96 16.02 -1.75
C GLY A 215 -5.39 15.05 -2.76
N ARG A 216 -4.11 15.21 -3.05
CA ARG A 216 -3.31 14.34 -3.91
C ARG A 216 -2.01 13.94 -3.22
N GLU A 217 -1.56 12.72 -3.46
CA GLU A 217 -0.29 12.17 -2.97
C GLU A 217 0.54 11.61 -4.12
N GLU A 218 1.84 11.86 -4.05
CA GLU A 218 2.83 11.35 -4.98
C GLU A 218 4.05 10.87 -4.19
N LEU A 219 4.66 9.79 -4.65
CA LEU A 219 5.81 9.16 -4.00
C LEU A 219 6.92 8.95 -5.02
N TYR A 220 8.10 9.46 -4.70
CA TYR A 220 9.25 9.51 -5.59
C TYR A 220 10.50 8.91 -4.96
N TYR A 221 11.35 8.41 -5.83
CA TYR A 221 12.73 8.09 -5.52
C TYR A 221 13.65 8.62 -6.63
N LEU A 222 14.92 8.85 -6.30
CA LEU A 222 15.90 9.25 -7.30
C LEU A 222 16.36 8.03 -8.09
N ASP A 223 16.14 8.10 -9.41
CA ASP A 223 16.57 7.12 -10.39
C ASP A 223 17.28 7.86 -11.55
N ASP A 224 18.48 7.39 -11.91
CA ASP A 224 19.32 7.98 -12.97
C ASP A 224 19.41 9.54 -12.93
N GLY A 225 19.60 10.09 -11.72
CA GLY A 225 19.75 11.53 -11.50
C GLY A 225 18.46 12.36 -11.60
N LYS A 226 17.28 11.72 -11.70
CA LYS A 226 15.98 12.39 -11.74
C LYS A 226 15.01 11.77 -10.74
N LEU A 227 14.04 12.54 -10.28
CA LEU A 227 12.94 11.99 -9.48
C LEU A 227 12.01 11.21 -10.38
N ALA A 228 11.80 9.95 -10.05
CA ALA A 228 10.88 9.04 -10.72
C ALA A 228 9.75 8.67 -9.76
N VAL A 229 8.52 8.60 -10.29
CA VAL A 229 7.39 8.02 -9.55
C VAL A 229 7.67 6.55 -9.29
N VAL A 230 7.28 6.05 -8.12
CA VAL A 230 7.41 4.63 -7.79
C VAL A 230 6.69 3.74 -8.84
N PRO A 231 7.32 2.65 -9.32
CA PRO A 231 6.76 1.82 -10.40
C PRO A 231 5.60 0.92 -9.95
N SER A 232 5.29 0.93 -8.66
CA SER A 232 4.09 0.30 -8.11
C SER A 232 3.73 0.99 -6.81
N ALA A 233 2.46 1.01 -6.47
CA ALA A 233 1.99 1.55 -5.22
C ALA A 233 0.78 0.79 -4.65
N LEU A 234 0.76 0.70 -3.33
CA LEU A 234 -0.32 0.22 -2.49
C LEU A 234 -0.98 1.41 -1.76
N SER A 235 -2.24 1.25 -1.37
CA SER A 235 -3.01 2.30 -0.69
C SER A 235 -2.82 2.36 0.83
N VAL A 236 -1.98 1.47 1.39
CA VAL A 236 -1.72 1.35 2.83
C VAL A 236 -0.26 1.03 3.11
N GLY A 237 0.22 1.48 4.27
CA GLY A 237 1.55 1.16 4.78
C GLY A 237 1.68 -0.28 5.25
N LEU A 238 2.91 -0.82 5.21
CA LEU A 238 3.17 -2.22 5.58
C LEU A 238 3.55 -2.40 7.05
N ASP A 239 4.27 -1.45 7.64
CA ASP A 239 4.76 -1.55 9.01
C ASP A 239 4.91 -0.17 9.67
N THR A 240 3.78 0.49 9.91
CA THR A 240 3.74 1.57 10.91
C THR A 240 2.85 1.17 12.06
N ALA A 241 3.24 1.60 13.26
CA ALA A 241 2.47 1.34 14.46
C ALA A 241 1.16 2.16 14.44
N GLU A 242 1.19 3.33 13.80
CA GLU A 242 0.08 4.27 13.74
C GLU A 242 -0.89 3.98 12.59
N SER A 243 -2.16 4.37 12.74
CA SER A 243 -3.14 4.17 11.68
C SER A 243 -4.14 5.32 11.58
N ALA A 244 -4.83 5.41 10.45
CA ALA A 244 -5.89 6.38 10.23
C ALA A 244 -7.15 5.71 9.68
N TYR A 245 -8.31 6.28 9.99
CA TYR A 245 -9.61 5.88 9.45
C TYR A 245 -10.44 7.13 9.10
N GLY A 246 -11.49 6.96 8.28
CA GLY A 246 -12.26 8.08 7.71
C GLY A 246 -11.65 8.68 6.43
N ILE A 247 -10.43 8.25 6.10
CA ILE A 247 -9.64 8.62 4.92
C ILE A 247 -9.34 7.36 4.10
N ALA A 248 -9.29 7.50 2.76
CA ALA A 248 -8.92 6.46 1.83
C ALA A 248 -8.10 7.03 0.67
N THR A 249 -7.15 6.23 0.18
CA THR A 249 -6.32 6.56 -0.97
C THR A 249 -6.78 5.77 -2.19
N SER A 250 -7.02 6.46 -3.30
CA SER A 250 -7.43 5.87 -4.58
C SER A 250 -6.55 6.35 -5.73
N PRO A 251 -6.35 5.57 -6.80
CA PRO A 251 -5.43 5.96 -7.86
C PRO A 251 -6.03 7.07 -8.74
N ASP A 252 -5.22 8.06 -9.09
CA ASP A 252 -5.46 8.97 -10.22
C ASP A 252 -4.61 8.52 -11.40
N LEU A 253 -5.28 7.96 -12.40
CA LEU A 253 -4.67 7.43 -13.61
C LEU A 253 -5.01 8.29 -14.84
N SER A 254 -5.40 9.55 -14.61
CA SER A 254 -5.63 10.53 -15.67
C SER A 254 -4.40 10.76 -16.55
N ASN A 255 -3.19 10.58 -15.99
CA ASN A 255 -1.96 10.38 -16.73
C ASN A 255 -1.29 9.08 -16.26
N ILE A 256 -1.50 7.99 -16.99
CA ILE A 256 -0.95 6.67 -16.66
C ILE A 256 0.60 6.62 -16.73
N THR A 257 1.26 7.62 -17.31
CA THR A 257 2.73 7.70 -17.33
C THR A 257 3.32 8.42 -16.12
N LEU A 258 2.47 9.15 -15.38
CA LEU A 258 2.83 9.81 -14.13
C LEU A 258 1.65 9.62 -13.18
N PRO A 259 1.38 8.37 -12.73
CA PRO A 259 0.25 8.11 -11.87
C PRO A 259 0.45 8.81 -10.52
N SER A 260 -0.65 9.29 -9.95
CA SER A 260 -0.69 9.85 -8.60
C SER A 260 -1.81 9.19 -7.81
N ALA A 261 -1.96 9.54 -6.54
CA ALA A 261 -3.09 9.09 -5.74
C ALA A 261 -3.95 10.27 -5.29
N ASN A 262 -5.25 10.05 -5.15
CA ASN A 262 -6.17 10.97 -4.53
C ASN A 262 -6.41 10.55 -3.08
N ILE A 263 -6.31 11.51 -2.16
CA ILE A 263 -6.81 11.36 -0.80
C ILE A 263 -8.27 11.79 -0.79
N ASN A 264 -9.15 10.94 -0.26
CA ASN A 264 -10.56 11.25 -0.10
C ASN A 264 -11.10 10.76 1.24
N ARG A 265 -12.24 11.31 1.65
CA ARG A 265 -13.05 10.71 2.71
C ARG A 265 -13.52 9.31 2.29
N GLY A 266 -13.33 8.32 3.15
CA GLY A 266 -13.75 6.96 2.84
C GLY A 266 -13.39 5.93 3.89
N VAL A 267 -13.75 4.69 3.60
CA VAL A 267 -13.30 3.53 4.38
C VAL A 267 -12.00 3.04 3.78
N ASN A 268 -10.93 3.04 4.57
CA ASN A 268 -9.66 2.50 4.12
C ASN A 268 -9.77 0.99 3.89
N SER A 269 -9.62 0.56 2.64
CA SER A 269 -9.52 -0.84 2.25
C SER A 269 -8.22 -1.03 1.46
N PRO A 270 -7.29 -1.90 1.92
CA PRO A 270 -6.04 -2.16 1.23
C PRO A 270 -6.24 -2.52 -0.25
N SER A 271 -5.56 -1.79 -1.13
CA SER A 271 -5.68 -1.97 -2.57
C SER A 271 -4.36 -1.65 -3.29
N VAL A 272 -4.23 -2.16 -4.52
CA VAL A 272 -3.16 -1.76 -5.44
C VAL A 272 -3.62 -0.50 -6.15
N LEU A 273 -2.81 0.56 -6.08
CA LEU A 273 -3.05 1.81 -6.80
C LEU A 273 -2.55 1.69 -8.25
N TRP A 274 -1.32 1.19 -8.42
CA TRP A 274 -0.71 0.83 -9.70
C TRP A 274 0.43 -0.18 -9.46
N PRO A 275 0.91 -0.90 -10.48
CA PRO A 275 0.48 -0.89 -11.87
C PRO A 275 -0.87 -1.58 -12.07
N ILE A 276 -1.62 -1.15 -13.09
CA ILE A 276 -2.98 -1.66 -13.39
C ILE A 276 -3.01 -2.39 -14.75
N PRO A 277 -3.91 -3.36 -14.96
CA PRO A 277 -3.92 -4.11 -16.21
C PRO A 277 -4.38 -3.24 -17.39
N PRO A 278 -3.63 -3.20 -18.51
CA PRO A 278 -4.11 -2.55 -19.73
C PRO A 278 -5.16 -3.40 -20.43
N LYS A 279 -5.91 -2.77 -21.34
CA LYS A 279 -6.77 -3.48 -22.29
C LYS A 279 -5.94 -3.94 -23.50
N ILE A 280 -6.12 -5.20 -23.87
CA ILE A 280 -5.54 -5.80 -25.06
C ILE A 280 -6.68 -6.11 -26.03
N ASN A 281 -6.71 -5.39 -27.16
CA ASN A 281 -7.63 -5.72 -28.24
C ASN A 281 -6.87 -6.51 -29.32
N VAL A 282 -7.39 -7.66 -29.69
CA VAL A 282 -6.79 -8.57 -30.68
C VAL A 282 -7.74 -8.70 -31.84
N THR A 283 -7.26 -8.36 -33.04
CA THR A 283 -7.99 -8.55 -34.30
C THR A 283 -7.18 -9.50 -35.16
N GLN A 284 -7.75 -10.65 -35.48
CA GLN A 284 -7.15 -11.62 -36.39
C GLN A 284 -7.84 -11.56 -37.75
N ILE A 285 -7.05 -11.41 -38.81
CA ILE A 285 -7.48 -11.47 -40.20
C ILE A 285 -6.55 -12.45 -40.90
N ASN A 286 -7.06 -13.65 -41.23
CA ASN A 286 -6.26 -14.75 -41.75
C ASN A 286 -5.08 -15.11 -40.80
N ASP A 287 -3.86 -15.05 -41.31
CA ASP A 287 -2.59 -15.28 -40.63
C ASP A 287 -1.98 -14.00 -40.03
N MET A 288 -2.71 -12.88 -40.10
CA MET A 288 -2.30 -11.61 -39.50
C MET A 288 -3.01 -11.40 -38.16
N VAL A 289 -2.24 -11.14 -37.11
CA VAL A 289 -2.74 -10.79 -35.78
C VAL A 289 -2.33 -9.36 -35.48
N LYS A 290 -3.32 -8.47 -35.42
CA LYS A 290 -3.15 -7.08 -34.99
C LYS A 290 -3.52 -6.98 -33.51
N VAL A 291 -2.60 -6.46 -32.71
CA VAL A 291 -2.79 -6.22 -31.27
C VAL A 291 -2.75 -4.72 -31.01
N LYS A 292 -3.69 -4.22 -30.20
CA LYS A 292 -3.70 -2.86 -29.68
C LYS A 292 -3.69 -2.87 -28.15
N LEU A 293 -2.67 -2.24 -27.56
CA LEU A 293 -2.55 -1.98 -26.13
C LEU A 293 -3.02 -0.57 -25.78
N TYR A 294 -3.95 -0.45 -24.85
CA TYR A 294 -4.49 0.83 -24.43
C TYR A 294 -5.08 0.82 -23.03
N TYR A 295 -5.22 1.99 -22.43
CA TYR A 295 -5.92 2.21 -21.17
C TYR A 295 -6.71 3.51 -21.26
N GLY A 296 -8.04 3.43 -21.12
CA GLY A 296 -8.91 4.57 -21.45
C GLY A 296 -8.63 5.06 -22.88
N ASN A 297 -8.21 6.32 -23.01
CA ASN A 297 -7.81 6.93 -24.28
C ASN A 297 -6.29 6.90 -24.54
N TYR A 298 -5.49 6.44 -23.57
CA TYR A 298 -4.04 6.35 -23.71
C TYR A 298 -3.62 5.08 -24.45
N THR A 299 -2.65 5.25 -25.35
CA THR A 299 -2.00 4.17 -26.09
C THR A 299 -0.52 4.13 -25.76
N PHE A 300 0.05 2.93 -25.73
CA PHE A 300 1.42 2.75 -25.24
C PHE A 300 2.33 2.37 -26.39
N SER A 301 3.25 3.27 -26.75
CA SER A 301 4.29 2.99 -27.74
C SER A 301 5.50 2.30 -27.11
N ASN A 302 6.31 1.65 -27.93
CA ASN A 302 7.55 0.99 -27.53
C ASN A 302 7.34 -0.10 -26.47
N GLN A 303 6.17 -0.75 -26.44
CA GLN A 303 5.87 -1.84 -25.52
C GLN A 303 6.05 -3.18 -26.20
N VAL A 304 6.75 -4.09 -25.53
CA VAL A 304 6.91 -5.47 -25.98
C VAL A 304 5.59 -6.21 -25.84
N VAL A 305 5.17 -6.88 -26.90
CA VAL A 305 4.04 -7.80 -26.93
C VAL A 305 4.53 -9.12 -27.50
N GLU A 306 4.06 -10.22 -26.92
CA GLU A 306 4.41 -11.56 -27.32
C GLU A 306 3.18 -12.33 -27.79
N ILE A 307 3.33 -13.15 -28.82
CA ILE A 307 2.42 -14.25 -29.10
C ILE A 307 3.06 -15.51 -28.53
N ARG A 308 2.43 -16.06 -27.48
CA ARG A 308 2.84 -17.29 -26.82
C ARG A 308 1.95 -18.45 -27.25
N VAL A 309 2.56 -19.60 -27.47
CA VAL A 309 1.89 -20.83 -27.90
C VAL A 309 2.23 -21.96 -26.95
N ILE A 310 1.34 -22.94 -26.85
CA ILE A 310 1.54 -24.11 -26.00
C ILE A 310 2.60 -25.00 -26.66
N LYS A 311 3.72 -25.22 -25.96
CA LYS A 311 4.72 -26.24 -26.29
C LYS A 311 4.90 -27.14 -25.07
N GLY A 312 4.43 -28.38 -25.16
CA GLY A 312 4.35 -29.27 -24.00
C GLY A 312 3.37 -28.74 -22.94
N LEU A 313 3.85 -28.57 -21.71
CA LEU A 313 3.07 -28.03 -20.58
C LEU A 313 3.31 -26.52 -20.35
N SER A 314 4.02 -25.84 -21.23
CA SER A 314 4.44 -24.45 -21.04
C SER A 314 3.97 -23.55 -22.18
N LEU A 315 3.70 -22.28 -21.86
CA LEU A 315 3.49 -21.22 -22.84
C LEU A 315 4.85 -20.64 -23.21
N THR A 316 5.19 -20.69 -24.49
CA THR A 316 6.49 -20.23 -25.01
C THR A 316 6.29 -19.10 -26.00
N PRO A 317 7.06 -18.00 -25.93
CA PRO A 317 7.00 -16.93 -26.91
C PRO A 317 7.44 -17.47 -28.28
N LEU A 318 6.57 -17.31 -29.27
CA LEU A 318 6.83 -17.67 -30.66
C LEU A 318 7.08 -16.43 -31.52
N TYR A 319 6.32 -15.36 -31.27
CA TYR A 319 6.53 -14.06 -31.89
C TYR A 319 6.70 -12.99 -30.80
N GLN A 320 7.53 -12.00 -31.08
CA GLN A 320 7.73 -10.82 -30.25
C GLN A 320 7.71 -9.58 -31.15
N GLY A 321 7.02 -8.54 -30.71
CA GLY A 321 6.89 -7.30 -31.46
C GLY A 321 6.76 -6.12 -30.52
N VAL A 322 6.96 -4.92 -31.06
CA VAL A 322 6.93 -3.67 -30.30
C VAL A 322 5.81 -2.77 -30.83
N THR A 323 5.02 -2.19 -29.94
CA THR A 323 3.92 -1.30 -30.32
C THR A 323 4.41 0.03 -30.89
N ASN A 324 3.71 0.52 -31.91
CA ASN A 324 3.93 1.84 -32.50
C ASN A 324 3.31 2.98 -31.65
N ALA A 325 3.36 4.22 -32.15
CA ALA A 325 2.78 5.41 -31.50
C ALA A 325 1.27 5.28 -31.17
N SER A 326 0.52 4.46 -31.91
CA SER A 326 -0.91 4.20 -31.70
C SER A 326 -1.18 3.03 -30.74
N GLY A 327 -0.12 2.48 -30.12
CA GLY A 327 -0.21 1.31 -29.25
C GLY A 327 -0.44 -0.01 -30.01
N GLU A 328 -0.15 -0.04 -31.31
CA GLU A 328 -0.45 -1.18 -32.17
C GLU A 328 0.81 -1.95 -32.57
N VAL A 329 0.70 -3.26 -32.62
CA VAL A 329 1.71 -4.17 -33.17
C VAL A 329 1.02 -5.20 -34.07
N VAL A 330 1.67 -5.56 -35.17
CA VAL A 330 1.14 -6.51 -36.16
C VAL A 330 2.10 -7.67 -36.28
N PHE A 331 1.58 -8.87 -36.07
CA PHE A 331 2.25 -10.14 -36.31
C PHE A 331 1.70 -10.73 -37.62
N LYS A 332 2.60 -11.22 -38.48
CA LYS A 332 2.25 -11.88 -39.75
C LYS A 332 2.62 -13.35 -39.68
N ASN A 333 1.98 -14.17 -40.51
CA ASN A 333 2.19 -15.61 -40.60
C ASN A 333 1.90 -16.38 -39.29
N VAL A 334 0.98 -15.88 -38.45
CA VAL A 334 0.54 -16.58 -37.23
C VAL A 334 -0.44 -17.67 -37.64
N THR A 335 0.07 -18.89 -37.78
CA THR A 335 -0.71 -20.05 -38.27
C THR A 335 -1.27 -20.92 -37.13
N GLU A 336 -0.91 -20.61 -35.89
CA GLU A 336 -1.24 -21.42 -34.74
C GLU A 336 -2.74 -21.27 -34.39
N PRO A 337 -3.47 -22.39 -34.23
CA PRO A 337 -4.91 -22.36 -33.97
C PRO A 337 -5.25 -21.80 -32.58
N PHE A 338 -4.31 -21.87 -31.65
CA PHE A 338 -4.43 -21.32 -30.31
C PHE A 338 -3.16 -20.58 -29.91
N TYR A 339 -3.32 -19.34 -29.46
CA TYR A 339 -2.24 -18.52 -28.94
C TYR A 339 -2.72 -17.56 -27.85
N GLN A 340 -1.78 -17.14 -27.01
CA GLN A 340 -1.93 -16.07 -26.04
C GLN A 340 -1.17 -14.84 -26.54
N VAL A 341 -1.86 -13.72 -26.69
CA VAL A 341 -1.22 -12.41 -26.74
C VAL A 341 -0.88 -12.03 -25.31
N TYR A 342 0.40 -11.81 -25.02
CA TYR A 342 0.90 -11.51 -23.69
C TYR A 342 1.65 -10.17 -23.70
N PHE A 343 1.28 -9.31 -22.75
CA PHE A 343 2.02 -8.10 -22.41
C PHE A 343 2.68 -8.32 -21.03
N PRO A 344 4.02 -8.24 -20.93
CA PRO A 344 4.76 -8.52 -19.70
C PRO A 344 4.58 -7.49 -18.57
N GLY A 345 3.98 -6.34 -18.86
CA GLY A 345 3.91 -5.23 -17.91
C GLY A 345 5.00 -4.18 -18.15
N ASN A 346 4.86 -3.03 -17.52
CA ASN A 346 5.85 -1.97 -17.40
C ASN A 346 5.69 -1.26 -16.03
N TYR A 347 6.30 -0.09 -15.84
CA TYR A 347 6.27 0.63 -14.57
C TYR A 347 4.89 1.17 -14.15
N SER A 348 3.89 1.24 -15.04
CA SER A 348 2.55 1.72 -14.69
C SER A 348 1.43 0.76 -15.08
N LEU A 349 1.76 -0.26 -15.86
CA LEU A 349 0.84 -1.28 -16.34
C LEU A 349 1.26 -2.67 -15.90
N SER A 350 0.33 -3.41 -15.31
CA SER A 350 0.61 -4.77 -14.89
C SER A 350 0.59 -5.69 -16.12
N GLN A 351 1.14 -6.89 -15.96
CA GLN A 351 1.04 -7.91 -16.99
C GLN A 351 -0.42 -8.17 -17.38
N SER A 352 -0.68 -8.38 -18.66
CA SER A 352 -2.03 -8.65 -19.17
C SER A 352 -1.96 -9.57 -20.37
N TYR A 353 -3.05 -10.27 -20.65
CA TYR A 353 -3.11 -11.21 -21.76
C TYR A 353 -4.50 -11.28 -22.39
N ALA A 354 -4.54 -11.74 -23.64
CA ALA A 354 -5.75 -12.09 -24.36
C ALA A 354 -5.51 -13.40 -25.11
N LEU A 355 -6.48 -14.31 -25.12
CA LEU A 355 -6.40 -15.55 -25.89
C LEU A 355 -7.05 -15.40 -27.26
N SER A 356 -6.59 -16.18 -28.24
CA SER A 356 -7.13 -16.21 -29.59
C SER A 356 -8.56 -16.79 -29.69
N SER A 357 -9.07 -17.42 -28.63
CA SER A 357 -10.44 -17.94 -28.57
C SER A 357 -11.37 -17.06 -27.72
N PRO A 358 -12.37 -16.40 -28.32
CA PRO A 358 -13.37 -15.59 -27.59
C PRO A 358 -14.17 -16.37 -26.55
N GLN A 359 -14.40 -17.68 -26.79
CA GLN A 359 -15.14 -18.56 -25.88
C GLN A 359 -14.30 -18.91 -24.64
N LEU A 360 -13.00 -19.16 -24.81
CA LEU A 360 -12.06 -19.30 -23.70
C LEU A 360 -11.82 -17.98 -22.97
N ASN A 361 -11.80 -16.82 -23.66
CA ASN A 361 -11.73 -15.51 -23.00
C ASN A 361 -12.96 -15.23 -22.13
N ARG A 362 -14.16 -15.67 -22.55
CA ARG A 362 -15.37 -15.60 -21.71
C ARG A 362 -15.28 -16.54 -20.51
N LEU A 363 -14.78 -17.76 -20.69
CA LEU A 363 -14.60 -18.72 -19.61
C LEU A 363 -13.55 -18.22 -18.60
N ILE A 364 -12.38 -17.77 -19.07
CA ILE A 364 -11.34 -17.18 -18.22
C ILE A 364 -11.85 -15.91 -17.58
N GLY A 365 -12.48 -14.99 -18.31
CA GLY A 365 -13.07 -13.78 -17.73
C GLY A 365 -14.06 -14.10 -16.60
N SER A 366 -14.89 -15.14 -16.76
CA SER A 366 -15.78 -15.61 -15.69
C SER A 366 -15.03 -16.26 -14.52
N THR A 367 -13.93 -16.96 -14.78
CA THR A 367 -13.10 -17.63 -13.76
C THR A 367 -12.24 -16.62 -13.01
N THR A 368 -11.67 -15.62 -13.69
CA THR A 368 -10.95 -14.48 -13.13
C THR A 368 -11.90 -13.62 -12.32
N THR A 369 -13.11 -13.34 -12.80
CA THR A 369 -14.13 -12.65 -12.00
C THR A 369 -14.48 -13.44 -10.74
N ALA A 370 -14.64 -14.77 -10.84
CA ALA A 370 -14.88 -15.63 -9.68
C ALA A 370 -13.68 -15.67 -8.71
N PHE A 371 -12.46 -15.68 -9.23
CA PHE A 371 -11.23 -15.61 -8.46
C PHE A 371 -11.03 -14.24 -7.82
N ASP A 372 -11.32 -13.15 -8.52
CA ASP A 372 -11.29 -11.79 -8.00
C ASP A 372 -12.36 -11.60 -6.93
N ASN A 373 -13.54 -12.21 -7.09
CA ASN A 373 -14.56 -12.27 -6.05
C ASN A 373 -14.10 -13.08 -4.84
N LEU A 374 -13.38 -14.19 -5.04
CA LEU A 374 -12.76 -14.97 -3.95
C LEU A 374 -11.63 -14.19 -3.27
N ILE A 375 -10.77 -13.51 -4.02
CA ILE A 375 -9.71 -12.63 -3.50
C ILE A 375 -10.32 -11.46 -2.76
N ASN A 376 -11.40 -10.86 -3.26
CA ASN A 376 -12.13 -9.80 -2.58
C ASN A 376 -12.78 -10.34 -1.29
N PHE A 377 -13.37 -11.54 -1.32
CA PHE A 377 -13.84 -12.23 -0.13
C PHE A 377 -12.69 -12.44 0.89
N LEU A 378 -11.53 -12.93 0.46
CA LEU A 378 -10.35 -13.11 1.31
C LEU A 378 -9.83 -11.76 1.85
N LYS A 379 -9.82 -10.70 1.04
CA LYS A 379 -9.45 -9.34 1.48
C LYS A 379 -10.43 -8.78 2.51
N THR A 380 -11.72 -9.12 2.40
CA THR A 380 -12.74 -8.77 3.41
C THR A 380 -12.74 -9.72 4.62
N TYR A 381 -12.05 -10.85 4.53
CA TYR A 381 -11.93 -11.82 5.62
C TYR A 381 -10.92 -11.30 6.65
N ASN A 382 -11.33 -11.27 7.92
CA ASN A 382 -10.60 -10.60 8.99
C ASN A 382 -9.41 -11.45 9.49
N PHE A 383 -8.29 -11.42 8.75
CA PHE A 383 -7.01 -12.06 9.13
C PHE A 383 -6.38 -11.51 10.43
N LYS A 384 -6.89 -10.39 10.97
CA LYS A 384 -6.37 -9.79 12.21
C LYS A 384 -6.53 -10.72 13.41
N LYS A 385 -7.50 -11.64 13.40
CA LYS A 385 -7.62 -12.66 14.46
C LYS A 385 -6.55 -13.76 14.42
N ALA A 386 -5.78 -13.89 13.33
CA ALA A 386 -4.78 -14.95 13.15
C ALA A 386 -3.33 -14.44 13.22
N LEU A 387 -3.07 -13.15 12.97
CA LEU A 387 -1.70 -12.59 13.02
C LEU A 387 -1.46 -11.67 14.22
N SER A 388 -2.49 -11.03 14.80
CA SER A 388 -2.30 -10.11 15.93
C SER A 388 -2.42 -10.75 17.31
N SER A 389 -2.66 -12.06 17.43
CA SER A 389 -2.67 -12.75 18.73
C SER A 389 -1.36 -13.46 19.08
N ASP A 390 -0.47 -13.68 18.11
CA ASP A 390 0.59 -14.69 18.27
C ASP A 390 2.02 -14.12 18.37
N PHE A 391 2.20 -12.80 18.30
CA PHE A 391 3.53 -12.19 18.51
C PHE A 391 3.90 -11.99 19.98
N ASN A 392 2.96 -12.19 20.93
CA ASN A 392 3.29 -11.94 22.33
C ASN A 392 3.67 -13.17 23.16
N HIS A 393 3.14 -14.38 23.00
CA HIS A 393 3.49 -15.46 23.96
C HIS A 393 3.26 -16.91 23.50
N VAL A 394 4.10 -17.55 22.66
CA VAL A 394 4.15 -19.04 22.63
C VAL A 394 5.54 -19.59 22.21
N LYS A 395 6.12 -20.47 23.03
CA LYS A 395 7.18 -21.42 22.63
C LYS A 395 6.57 -22.51 21.75
N TYR A 396 7.07 -22.65 20.52
CA TYR A 396 6.61 -23.64 19.53
C TYR A 396 6.44 -25.05 20.13
N GLN A 397 5.22 -25.58 20.06
CA GLN A 397 4.98 -27.02 19.88
C GLN A 397 4.03 -27.21 18.69
N SER A 398 4.52 -27.90 17.67
CA SER A 398 3.84 -28.12 16.40
C SER A 398 2.68 -29.10 16.53
N LYS A 399 1.44 -28.61 16.42
CA LYS A 399 0.31 -29.38 15.87
C LYS A 399 -0.58 -28.44 15.06
N THR A 400 -0.37 -28.43 13.74
CA THR A 400 -1.24 -27.74 12.79
C THR A 400 -2.52 -28.54 12.56
N SER A 401 -3.69 -27.92 12.77
CA SER A 401 -4.96 -28.39 12.21
C SER A 401 -5.02 -27.95 10.75
N VAL A 402 -4.91 -28.90 9.82
CA VAL A 402 -5.12 -28.65 8.40
C VAL A 402 -6.60 -28.36 8.16
N ASP A 403 -6.91 -27.24 7.51
CA ASP A 403 -8.28 -26.88 7.11
C ASP A 403 -8.64 -27.60 5.81
N TYR A 404 -9.31 -28.74 5.98
CA TYR A 404 -9.72 -29.64 4.91
C TYR A 404 -10.73 -29.01 3.93
N LEU A 405 -11.52 -28.02 4.36
CA LEU A 405 -12.50 -27.36 3.49
C LEU A 405 -11.80 -26.51 2.43
N THR A 406 -10.74 -25.80 2.84
CA THR A 406 -9.91 -25.01 1.92
C THR A 406 -9.19 -25.91 0.90
N LEU A 407 -8.71 -27.08 1.33
CA LEU A 407 -8.12 -28.08 0.43
C LEU A 407 -9.15 -28.69 -0.53
N GLU A 408 -10.37 -28.98 -0.07
CA GLU A 408 -11.47 -29.49 -0.91
C GLU A 408 -11.91 -28.48 -1.97
N VAL A 409 -11.97 -27.19 -1.64
CA VAL A 409 -12.30 -26.13 -2.61
C VAL A 409 -11.20 -25.98 -3.66
N ILE A 410 -9.93 -26.02 -3.26
CA ILE A 410 -8.79 -26.00 -4.20
C ILE A 410 -8.81 -27.24 -5.10
N LEU A 411 -9.04 -28.43 -4.53
CA LEU A 411 -9.14 -29.69 -5.29
C LEU A 411 -10.34 -29.67 -6.25
N GLY A 412 -11.48 -29.15 -5.84
CA GLY A 412 -12.67 -29.01 -6.68
C GLY A 412 -12.45 -28.06 -7.86
N LEU A 413 -11.74 -26.94 -7.63
CA LEU A 413 -11.40 -25.99 -8.69
C LEU A 413 -10.41 -26.60 -9.69
N VAL A 414 -9.38 -27.28 -9.20
CA VAL A 414 -8.38 -27.98 -10.03
C VAL A 414 -9.02 -29.10 -10.85
N ALA A 415 -9.91 -29.90 -10.24
CA ALA A 415 -10.65 -30.94 -10.93
C ALA A 415 -11.59 -30.37 -12.00
N GLY A 416 -12.28 -29.26 -11.73
CA GLY A 416 -13.12 -28.55 -12.69
C GLY A 416 -12.33 -28.08 -13.92
N ILE A 417 -11.16 -27.46 -13.70
CA ILE A 417 -10.26 -27.01 -14.77
C ILE A 417 -9.76 -28.20 -15.61
N LEU A 418 -9.36 -29.30 -14.96
CA LEU A 418 -8.88 -30.50 -15.66
C LEU A 418 -9.99 -31.17 -16.49
N ILE A 419 -11.20 -31.29 -15.95
CA ILE A 419 -12.34 -31.85 -16.67
C ILE A 419 -12.70 -30.96 -17.86
N SER A 420 -12.79 -29.64 -17.68
CA SER A 420 -13.05 -28.70 -18.79
C SER A 420 -11.99 -28.78 -19.89
N ALA A 421 -10.70 -28.87 -19.52
CA ALA A 421 -9.59 -29.02 -20.46
C ALA A 421 -9.66 -30.35 -21.25
N LEU A 422 -9.98 -31.47 -20.57
CA LEU A 422 -10.16 -32.78 -21.20
C LEU A 422 -11.38 -32.81 -22.14
N THR A 423 -12.46 -32.11 -21.78
CA THR A 423 -13.69 -32.06 -22.58
C THR A 423 -13.47 -31.26 -23.87
N LEU A 424 -12.75 -30.13 -23.78
CA LEU A 424 -12.35 -29.32 -24.94
C LEU A 424 -11.37 -30.07 -25.88
N ARG A 425 -10.48 -30.90 -25.33
CA ARG A 425 -9.58 -31.76 -26.11
C ARG A 425 -10.33 -32.87 -26.86
N LYS A 426 -11.42 -33.39 -26.29
CA LYS A 426 -12.22 -34.45 -26.93
C LYS A 426 -13.08 -33.91 -28.08
N LEU A 427 -13.56 -32.67 -27.97
CA LEU A 427 -14.34 -31.96 -28.99
C LEU A 427 -13.51 -31.42 -30.15
N SER A 428 -12.18 -31.34 -30.02
CA SER A 428 -11.27 -30.91 -31.09
C SER A 428 -10.70 -32.09 -31.92
N HIS A 429 -11.05 -33.32 -31.55
CA HIS A 429 -10.70 -34.55 -32.27
C HIS A 429 -11.91 -35.34 -32.77
N SER A 430 -13.10 -34.73 -32.69
CA SER A 430 -14.35 -35.13 -33.37
C SER A 430 -14.67 -34.09 -34.43
#